data_AF-A0A2D3LIP0-F1
#
_entry.id   AF-A0A2D3LIP0-F1
#
_cell.length_a   1.000
_cell.length_b   1.000
_cell.length_c   1.000
_cell.angle_alpha   90.00
_cell.angle_beta   90.00
_cell.angle_gamma   90.00
#
_symmetry.space_group_name_H-M   'P 1'
#
loop_
_entity.id
_entity.type
_entity.pdbx_description
1 polymer ?
#
loop_
_entity_poly.entity_id
_entity_poly.type
_entity_poly.pdbx_seq_one_letter_code
_entity_poly.pdbx_strand_id
1 'polypeptide(L)'
;MEENETTWFNDKGNICLRWKGDNPKPVLWCLGISICVFLVTWILDHWIKGISSIILPCAFFLVILFFIWEYYYSKKNEALLLSLMNNKIDQQVMSYLKSQGNKCHELKRKLYIHSVGTYGKFDNLSVLVLLSNEDVLEYELICHPNYDDTYYELSSIPTLTQDENRIKDIHRLSLRRLLTKISLSDEGKLNLSLFLRLIISSFAVAIGACLIKFFGFQNCVFSFVIYICVLIGINFIVYKGRYKLMNRVVLFFNLPMVVVWTVLMLGQPVIVIIGAFFFITIFISGVIVLFIKLICLAFGFTLSYHTVLFLILSLFEIVCVYMPSITSWIIRNSPLRNWGNHKYESYQEDLAIYITRPKNLSFIFSLSYVIFLSLSTFWQLEYHTNIFAPSIENAVMKAFLVFLSFSVMSQKYKAMDISAKDLLHKIDGLAENNGNIIEKHGMDCSEKERREE
;
A
#
# COMPACT_ATOMS: atom_id res chain seq x y z
N MET A 1 -14.13 -25.85 5.81
CA MET A 1 -14.98 -25.74 4.61
C MET A 1 -14.94 -27.09 3.96
N GLU A 2 -15.86 -27.95 4.37
CA GLU A 2 -16.07 -29.28 3.83
C GLU A 2 -16.62 -29.19 2.40
N GLU A 3 -16.30 -30.24 1.67
CA GLU A 3 -16.76 -30.65 0.35
C GLU A 3 -18.20 -30.24 0.04
N ASN A 4 -18.38 -29.55 -1.09
CA ASN A 4 -19.55 -29.70 -1.94
C ASN A 4 -19.13 -29.35 -3.37
N GLU A 5 -19.24 -30.33 -4.25
CA GLU A 5 -18.82 -30.33 -5.65
C GLU A 5 -19.35 -29.07 -6.39
N THR A 6 -18.46 -28.09 -6.61
CA THR A 6 -18.80 -26.87 -7.37
C THR A 6 -18.76 -27.08 -8.88
N THR A 7 -18.23 -28.21 -9.35
CA THR A 7 -18.05 -28.52 -10.77
C THR A 7 -18.31 -30.01 -11.05
N TRP A 8 -18.97 -30.33 -12.16
CA TRP A 8 -19.17 -31.71 -12.65
C TRP A 8 -19.09 -31.76 -14.18
N PHE A 9 -19.06 -32.96 -14.76
CA PHE A 9 -19.14 -33.15 -16.20
C PHE A 9 -20.55 -33.60 -16.60
N ASN A 10 -21.11 -33.02 -17.67
CA ASN A 10 -22.37 -33.52 -18.24
C ASN A 10 -22.14 -34.70 -19.19
N ASP A 11 -23.23 -35.30 -19.68
CA ASP A 11 -23.21 -36.47 -20.59
C ASP A 11 -22.50 -36.19 -21.93
N LYS A 12 -22.37 -34.91 -22.31
CA LYS A 12 -21.62 -34.46 -23.50
C LYS A 12 -20.13 -34.27 -23.19
N GLY A 13 -19.72 -34.52 -21.95
CA GLY A 13 -18.38 -34.34 -21.46
C GLY A 13 -17.99 -32.87 -21.31
N ASN A 14 -18.92 -31.91 -21.16
CA ASN A 14 -18.68 -30.48 -20.88
C ASN A 14 -18.56 -30.21 -19.37
N ILE A 15 -17.78 -29.19 -18.95
CA ILE A 15 -17.73 -28.82 -17.51
C ILE A 15 -18.93 -27.94 -17.20
N CYS A 16 -19.66 -28.36 -16.18
CA CYS A 16 -20.70 -27.58 -15.52
C CYS A 16 -20.18 -27.04 -14.18
N LEU A 17 -20.57 -25.82 -13.83
CA LEU A 17 -20.19 -25.18 -12.58
C LEU A 17 -21.37 -24.50 -11.91
N ARG A 18 -21.47 -24.64 -10.58
CA ARG A 18 -22.42 -23.91 -9.76
C ARG A 18 -21.78 -22.63 -9.25
N TRP A 19 -22.41 -21.50 -9.55
CA TRP A 19 -22.00 -20.20 -9.04
C TRP A 19 -23.21 -19.41 -8.58
N LYS A 20 -23.38 -19.29 -7.26
CA LYS A 20 -24.29 -18.32 -6.66
C LYS A 20 -23.51 -17.00 -6.61
N GLY A 21 -23.78 -16.10 -7.55
CA GLY A 21 -23.16 -14.77 -7.58
C GLY A 21 -23.31 -14.04 -6.24
N ASP A 22 -22.41 -13.09 -5.98
CA ASP A 22 -22.36 -12.38 -4.71
C ASP A 22 -23.71 -11.71 -4.39
N ASN A 23 -24.24 -11.97 -3.20
CA ASN A 23 -25.47 -11.33 -2.73
C ASN A 23 -25.09 -9.89 -2.29
N PRO A 24 -25.57 -8.83 -2.96
CA PRO A 24 -25.13 -7.47 -2.66
C PRO A 24 -25.75 -6.92 -1.36
N LYS A 25 -26.66 -7.67 -0.73
CA LYS A 25 -27.37 -7.27 0.50
C LYS A 25 -26.43 -6.92 1.66
N PRO A 26 -25.48 -7.78 2.09
CA PRO A 26 -24.52 -7.42 3.14
C PRO A 26 -23.70 -6.15 2.80
N VAL A 27 -23.34 -5.94 1.53
CA VAL A 27 -22.64 -4.73 1.08
C VAL A 27 -23.50 -3.48 1.28
N LEU A 28 -24.74 -3.49 0.78
CA LEU A 28 -25.69 -2.38 0.92
C LEU A 28 -26.00 -2.05 2.39
N TRP A 29 -26.10 -3.07 3.25
CA TRP A 29 -26.32 -2.89 4.68
C TRP A 29 -25.10 -2.27 5.38
N CYS A 30 -23.88 -2.73 5.08
CA CYS A 30 -22.65 -2.16 5.65
C CYS A 30 -22.38 -0.73 5.17
N LEU A 31 -22.72 -0.42 3.91
CA LEU A 31 -22.62 0.91 3.32
C LEU A 31 -23.63 1.87 3.97
N GLY A 32 -24.86 1.40 4.20
CA GLY A 32 -25.88 2.12 4.96
C GLY A 32 -25.45 2.42 6.39
N ILE A 33 -24.91 1.43 7.11
CA ILE A 33 -24.39 1.61 8.47
C ILE A 33 -23.22 2.60 8.49
N SER A 34 -22.30 2.52 7.52
CA SER A 34 -21.16 3.44 7.44
C SER A 34 -21.60 4.89 7.18
N ILE A 35 -22.60 5.10 6.33
CA ILE A 35 -23.20 6.42 6.10
C ILE A 35 -23.92 6.93 7.36
N CYS A 36 -24.65 6.06 8.06
CA CYS A 36 -25.33 6.42 9.31
C CYS A 36 -24.33 6.79 10.41
N VAL A 37 -23.25 6.02 10.58
CA VAL A 37 -22.17 6.35 11.54
C VAL A 37 -21.53 7.68 11.18
N PHE A 38 -21.27 7.94 9.88
CA PHE A 38 -20.74 9.20 9.40
C PHE A 38 -21.66 10.39 9.71
N LEU A 39 -22.97 10.26 9.44
CA LEU A 39 -23.98 11.28 9.73
C LEU A 39 -24.12 11.55 11.24
N VAL A 40 -24.09 10.51 12.07
CA VAL A 40 -24.17 10.64 13.54
C VAL A 40 -22.91 11.33 14.08
N THR A 41 -21.72 10.96 13.60
CA THR A 41 -20.48 11.65 13.98
C THR A 41 -20.43 13.11 13.52
N TRP A 42 -21.06 13.43 12.38
CA TRP A 42 -21.19 14.79 11.87
C TRP A 42 -22.12 15.65 12.73
N ILE A 43 -23.28 15.11 13.14
CA ILE A 43 -24.19 15.79 14.07
C ILE A 43 -23.45 16.05 15.39
N LEU A 44 -22.75 15.06 15.93
CA LEU A 44 -22.03 15.21 17.19
C LEU A 44 -20.89 16.25 17.11
N ASP A 45 -20.24 16.40 15.96
CA ASP A 45 -19.19 17.41 15.76
C ASP A 45 -19.71 18.84 15.68
N HIS A 46 -20.92 19.04 15.15
CA HIS A 46 -21.55 20.36 15.13
C HIS A 46 -21.83 20.87 16.56
N TRP A 47 -22.02 19.94 17.51
CA TRP A 47 -22.31 20.24 18.91
C TRP A 47 -21.08 20.19 19.83
N ILE A 48 -20.07 19.38 19.52
CA ILE A 48 -18.87 19.18 20.34
C ILE A 48 -17.62 19.44 19.48
N LYS A 49 -17.16 20.69 19.45
CA LYS A 49 -15.93 21.07 18.74
C LYS A 49 -14.73 20.28 19.27
N GLY A 50 -14.12 19.47 18.40
CA GLY A 50 -12.77 18.91 18.63
C GLY A 50 -12.64 17.39 18.56
N ILE A 51 -13.75 16.63 18.55
CA ILE A 51 -13.72 15.16 18.48
C ILE A 51 -13.62 14.65 17.02
N SER A 52 -14.03 15.43 16.02
CA SER A 52 -14.10 14.96 14.62
C SER A 52 -12.81 14.93 13.82
N SER A 53 -11.75 15.62 14.26
CA SER A 53 -10.52 15.73 13.46
C SER A 53 -9.81 14.37 13.28
N ILE A 54 -10.10 13.40 14.14
CA ILE A 54 -9.54 12.03 14.10
C ILE A 54 -10.59 11.00 13.66
N ILE A 55 -11.84 11.14 14.09
CA ILE A 55 -12.90 10.15 13.80
C ILE A 55 -13.38 10.23 12.35
N LEU A 56 -13.45 11.42 11.76
CA LEU A 56 -13.91 11.61 10.37
C LEU A 56 -12.93 11.00 9.33
N PRO A 57 -11.60 11.22 9.44
CA PRO A 57 -10.63 10.51 8.60
C PRO A 57 -10.64 9.00 8.83
N CYS A 58 -10.82 8.53 10.07
CA CYS A 58 -10.89 7.10 10.35
C CYS A 58 -12.14 6.45 9.73
N ALA A 59 -13.31 7.09 9.83
CA ALA A 59 -14.53 6.62 9.16
C ALA A 59 -14.39 6.64 7.63
N PHE A 60 -13.77 7.68 7.07
CA PHE A 60 -13.46 7.77 5.64
C PHE A 60 -12.49 6.66 5.20
N PHE A 61 -11.45 6.40 5.99
CA PHE A 61 -10.49 5.33 5.74
C PHE A 61 -11.15 3.95 5.81
N LEU A 62 -12.08 3.74 6.74
CA LEU A 62 -12.86 2.49 6.84
C LEU A 62 -13.76 2.27 5.61
N VAL A 63 -14.40 3.32 5.08
CA VAL A 63 -15.18 3.23 3.83
C VAL A 63 -14.28 2.87 2.65
N ILE A 64 -13.09 3.49 2.54
CA ILE A 64 -12.11 3.15 1.50
C ILE A 64 -11.63 1.70 1.64
N LEU A 65 -11.26 1.28 2.85
CA LEU A 65 -10.84 -0.09 3.12
C LEU A 65 -11.94 -1.10 2.78
N PHE A 66 -13.21 -0.76 3.04
CA PHE A 66 -14.35 -1.60 2.69
C PHE A 66 -14.55 -1.70 1.17
N PHE A 67 -14.47 -0.58 0.44
CA PHE A 67 -14.51 -0.60 -1.03
C PHE A 67 -13.34 -1.40 -1.64
N ILE A 68 -12.14 -1.26 -1.07
CA ILE A 68 -10.98 -2.06 -1.47
C ILE A 68 -11.23 -3.54 -1.18
N TRP A 69 -11.80 -3.87 -0.02
CA TRP A 69 -12.12 -5.24 0.36
C TRP A 69 -13.18 -5.87 -0.54
N GLU A 70 -14.25 -5.16 -0.88
CA GLU A 70 -15.29 -5.64 -1.80
C GLU A 70 -14.74 -5.86 -3.21
N TYR A 71 -13.98 -4.88 -3.74
CA TYR A 71 -13.31 -5.01 -5.02
C TYR A 71 -12.33 -6.19 -5.03
N TYR A 72 -11.57 -6.36 -3.95
CA TYR A 72 -10.62 -7.45 -3.77
C TYR A 72 -11.32 -8.82 -3.69
N TYR A 73 -12.42 -8.91 -2.93
CA TYR A 73 -13.21 -10.13 -2.77
C TYR A 73 -13.86 -10.55 -4.10
N SER A 74 -14.45 -9.61 -4.83
CA SER A 74 -15.03 -9.85 -6.15
C SER A 74 -13.98 -10.35 -7.16
N LYS A 75 -12.81 -9.71 -7.22
CA LYS A 75 -11.70 -10.17 -8.08
C LYS A 75 -11.13 -11.53 -7.70
N LYS A 76 -11.07 -11.84 -6.40
CA LYS A 76 -10.63 -13.15 -5.91
C LYS A 76 -11.60 -14.24 -6.35
N ASN A 77 -12.90 -13.96 -6.32
CA ASN A 77 -13.94 -14.89 -6.80
C ASN A 77 -13.83 -15.11 -8.31
N GLU A 78 -13.63 -14.06 -9.12
CA GLU A 78 -13.39 -14.20 -10.57
C GLU A 78 -12.15 -15.06 -10.88
N ALA A 79 -11.05 -14.84 -10.16
CA ALA A 79 -9.80 -15.59 -10.36
C ALA A 79 -9.96 -17.07 -9.95
N LEU A 80 -10.68 -17.33 -8.86
CA LEU A 80 -11.00 -18.68 -8.40
C LEU A 80 -11.88 -19.41 -9.41
N LEU A 81 -12.91 -18.74 -9.95
CA LEU A 81 -13.78 -19.30 -10.98
C LEU A 81 -12.99 -19.69 -12.25
N LEU A 82 -12.11 -18.79 -12.72
CA LEU A 82 -11.24 -19.06 -13.86
C LEU A 82 -10.30 -20.23 -13.59
N SER A 83 -9.79 -20.35 -12.35
CA SER A 83 -8.88 -21.45 -11.96
C SER A 83 -9.53 -22.83 -12.02
N LEU A 84 -10.83 -22.93 -11.69
CA LEU A 84 -11.59 -24.18 -11.76
C LEU A 84 -11.78 -24.67 -13.20
N MET A 85 -11.74 -23.74 -14.17
CA MET A 85 -11.95 -24.04 -15.59
C MET A 85 -10.65 -24.19 -16.39
N ASN A 86 -9.51 -23.78 -15.83
CA ASN A 86 -8.23 -23.72 -16.54
C ASN A 86 -7.84 -25.04 -17.20
N ASN A 87 -7.93 -26.17 -16.48
CA ASN A 87 -7.50 -27.47 -17.01
C ASN A 87 -8.20 -27.84 -18.31
N LYS A 88 -9.48 -27.48 -18.45
CA LYS A 88 -10.25 -27.79 -19.66
C LYS A 88 -10.06 -26.78 -20.77
N ILE A 89 -9.96 -25.51 -20.42
CA ILE A 89 -9.61 -24.45 -21.38
C ILE A 89 -8.23 -24.74 -21.97
N ASP A 90 -7.26 -25.18 -21.16
CA ASP A 90 -5.92 -25.57 -21.63
C ASP A 90 -6.00 -26.70 -22.65
N GLN A 91 -6.80 -27.74 -22.38
CA GLN A 91 -7.03 -28.84 -23.32
C GLN A 91 -7.68 -28.37 -24.62
N GLN A 92 -8.67 -27.49 -24.54
CA GLN A 92 -9.40 -26.96 -25.71
C GLN A 92 -8.52 -26.01 -26.55
N VAL A 93 -7.79 -25.10 -25.90
CA VAL A 93 -6.84 -24.18 -26.54
C VAL A 93 -5.72 -24.97 -27.20
N MET A 94 -5.13 -25.96 -26.53
CA MET A 94 -4.08 -26.81 -27.12
C MET A 94 -4.58 -27.61 -28.32
N SER A 95 -5.84 -28.10 -28.28
CA SER A 95 -6.45 -28.81 -29.42
C SER A 95 -6.67 -27.87 -30.61
N TYR A 96 -7.13 -26.64 -30.35
CA TYR A 96 -7.27 -25.60 -31.36
C TYR A 96 -5.90 -25.22 -31.97
N LEU A 97 -4.88 -24.96 -31.14
CA LEU A 97 -3.53 -24.64 -31.62
C LEU A 97 -2.91 -25.75 -32.48
N LYS A 98 -3.12 -27.02 -32.12
CA LYS A 98 -2.70 -28.17 -32.93
C LYS A 98 -3.38 -28.19 -34.30
N SER A 99 -4.69 -27.90 -34.37
CA SER A 99 -5.43 -27.82 -35.65
C SER A 99 -4.94 -26.68 -36.56
N GLN A 100 -4.40 -25.60 -35.98
CA GLN A 100 -3.81 -24.46 -36.71
C GLN A 100 -2.31 -24.65 -37.03
N GLY A 101 -1.74 -25.83 -36.73
CA GLY A 101 -0.34 -26.14 -37.01
C GLY A 101 0.67 -25.41 -36.12
N ASN A 102 0.31 -25.07 -34.88
CA ASN A 102 1.18 -24.46 -33.86
C ASN A 102 1.84 -23.11 -34.26
N LYS A 103 1.25 -22.35 -35.19
CA LYS A 103 1.80 -21.05 -35.62
C LYS A 103 1.58 -19.92 -34.60
N CYS A 104 0.72 -20.15 -33.61
CA CYS A 104 0.31 -19.16 -32.61
C CYS A 104 0.35 -19.77 -31.21
N HIS A 105 0.51 -18.92 -30.19
CA HIS A 105 0.49 -19.33 -28.79
C HIS A 105 -0.37 -18.36 -27.97
N GLU A 106 -0.83 -18.82 -26.81
CA GLU A 106 -1.63 -18.01 -25.90
C GLU A 106 -0.77 -16.92 -25.21
N LEU A 107 -1.26 -15.68 -25.22
CA LEU A 107 -0.66 -14.56 -24.49
C LEU A 107 -1.33 -14.33 -23.13
N LYS A 108 -2.65 -14.42 -23.09
CA LYS A 108 -3.44 -14.03 -21.90
C LYS A 108 -4.86 -14.59 -21.95
N ARG A 109 -5.40 -14.93 -20.78
CA ARG A 109 -6.83 -15.22 -20.60
C ARG A 109 -7.50 -14.29 -19.58
N LYS A 110 -8.80 -14.06 -19.74
CA LYS A 110 -9.62 -13.26 -18.82
C LYS A 110 -11.07 -13.76 -18.84
N LEU A 111 -11.71 -13.80 -17.67
CA LEU A 111 -13.16 -13.97 -17.58
C LEU A 111 -13.85 -12.65 -17.95
N TYR A 112 -14.80 -12.72 -18.88
CA TYR A 112 -15.66 -11.63 -19.32
C TYR A 112 -17.07 -11.89 -18.79
N ILE A 113 -17.62 -10.90 -18.09
CA ILE A 113 -18.94 -10.98 -17.47
C ILE A 113 -19.79 -9.87 -18.07
N HIS A 114 -20.84 -10.25 -18.81
CA HIS A 114 -21.83 -9.34 -19.36
C HIS A 114 -23.16 -9.52 -18.63
N SER A 115 -23.57 -8.50 -17.89
CA SER A 115 -24.87 -8.44 -17.22
C SER A 115 -25.88 -7.66 -18.07
N VAL A 116 -27.07 -8.21 -18.30
CA VAL A 116 -28.18 -7.48 -18.94
C VAL A 116 -29.30 -7.21 -17.95
N GLY A 117 -29.65 -5.94 -17.82
CA GLY A 117 -30.71 -5.49 -16.94
C GLY A 117 -30.28 -5.40 -15.46
N THR A 118 -31.29 -5.18 -14.62
CA THR A 118 -31.12 -4.53 -13.32
C THR A 118 -30.88 -5.47 -12.13
N TYR A 119 -30.91 -6.79 -12.31
CA TYR A 119 -30.96 -7.74 -11.18
C TYR A 119 -29.81 -8.74 -11.15
N GLY A 120 -28.61 -8.36 -11.61
CA GLY A 120 -27.47 -9.29 -11.64
C GLY A 120 -27.73 -10.54 -12.49
N LYS A 121 -28.67 -10.44 -13.45
CA LYS A 121 -28.90 -11.49 -14.44
C LYS A 121 -27.73 -11.43 -15.42
N PHE A 122 -26.81 -12.37 -15.26
CA PHE A 122 -25.72 -12.61 -16.21
C PHE A 122 -26.37 -13.09 -17.50
N ASP A 123 -26.22 -12.30 -18.56
CA ASP A 123 -26.77 -12.63 -19.87
C ASP A 123 -25.76 -13.44 -20.66
N ASN A 124 -24.48 -13.04 -20.59
CA ASN A 124 -23.36 -13.77 -21.18
C ASN A 124 -22.17 -13.76 -20.23
N LEU A 125 -21.71 -14.95 -19.84
CA LEU A 125 -20.43 -15.16 -19.17
C LEU A 125 -19.53 -15.86 -20.19
N SER A 126 -18.31 -15.36 -20.42
CA SER A 126 -17.41 -16.00 -21.38
C SER A 126 -15.95 -15.89 -20.94
N VAL A 127 -15.12 -16.84 -21.37
CA VAL A 127 -13.67 -16.73 -21.22
C VAL A 127 -13.08 -16.27 -22.53
N LEU A 128 -12.36 -15.15 -22.46
CA LEU A 128 -11.61 -14.59 -23.57
C LEU A 128 -10.16 -15.03 -23.47
N VAL A 129 -9.63 -15.62 -24.54
CA VAL A 129 -8.24 -16.04 -24.70
C VAL A 129 -7.61 -15.26 -25.85
N LEU A 130 -6.59 -14.46 -25.54
CA LEU A 130 -5.82 -13.68 -26.50
C LEU A 130 -4.65 -14.51 -27.02
N LEU A 131 -4.57 -14.64 -28.34
CA LEU A 131 -3.49 -15.33 -29.03
C LEU A 131 -2.41 -14.36 -29.54
N SER A 132 -1.24 -14.90 -29.87
CA SER A 132 -0.08 -14.15 -30.36
C SER A 132 -0.28 -13.48 -31.73
N ASN A 133 -1.27 -13.93 -32.49
CA ASN A 133 -1.69 -13.34 -33.78
C ASN A 133 -2.76 -12.25 -33.63
N GLU A 134 -3.02 -11.79 -32.40
CA GLU A 134 -4.05 -10.80 -32.03
C GLU A 134 -5.51 -11.29 -32.14
N ASP A 135 -5.73 -12.56 -32.48
CA ASP A 135 -7.06 -13.16 -32.43
C ASP A 135 -7.51 -13.39 -30.98
N VAL A 136 -8.81 -13.23 -30.75
CA VAL A 136 -9.45 -13.50 -29.45
C VAL A 136 -10.41 -14.67 -29.62
N LEU A 137 -10.11 -15.78 -28.93
CA LEU A 137 -11.01 -16.92 -28.80
C LEU A 137 -11.96 -16.70 -27.63
N GLU A 138 -13.22 -17.02 -27.84
CA GLU A 138 -14.27 -16.91 -26.83
C GLU A 138 -14.89 -18.28 -26.53
N TYR A 139 -14.85 -18.63 -25.24
CA TYR A 139 -15.50 -19.81 -24.69
C TYR A 139 -16.71 -19.35 -23.87
N GLU A 140 -17.89 -19.49 -24.43
CA GLU A 140 -19.14 -19.08 -23.79
C GLU A 140 -19.52 -20.05 -22.66
N LEU A 141 -20.06 -19.51 -21.57
CA LEU A 141 -20.66 -20.26 -20.46
C LEU A 141 -22.18 -20.11 -20.54
N ILE A 142 -22.83 -21.20 -20.97
CA ILE A 142 -24.27 -21.28 -21.17
C ILE A 142 -24.93 -21.41 -19.80
N CYS A 143 -25.83 -20.48 -19.48
CA CYS A 143 -26.58 -20.50 -18.22
C CYS A 143 -27.80 -21.42 -18.34
N HIS A 144 -27.91 -22.39 -17.42
CA HIS A 144 -29.07 -23.28 -17.27
C HIS A 144 -29.84 -22.91 -16.01
N PRO A 145 -30.93 -22.14 -16.11
CA PRO A 145 -31.72 -21.74 -14.95
C PRO A 145 -32.57 -22.91 -14.43
N ASN A 146 -32.42 -23.24 -13.15
CA ASN A 146 -33.33 -24.10 -12.41
C ASN A 146 -33.88 -23.33 -11.21
N TYR A 147 -35.13 -23.62 -10.80
CA TYR A 147 -35.90 -22.79 -9.85
C TYR A 147 -35.17 -22.53 -8.51
N ASP A 148 -34.31 -23.46 -8.07
CA ASP A 148 -33.53 -23.34 -6.82
C ASP A 148 -31.99 -23.35 -7.02
N ASP A 149 -31.49 -23.77 -8.20
CA ASP A 149 -30.05 -23.96 -8.46
C ASP A 149 -29.68 -23.71 -9.94
N THR A 150 -29.30 -22.48 -10.27
CA THR A 150 -28.67 -22.11 -11.55
C THR A 150 -27.26 -22.70 -11.68
N TYR A 151 -26.95 -23.29 -12.84
CA TYR A 151 -25.59 -23.73 -13.16
C TYR A 151 -25.16 -23.26 -14.56
N TYR A 152 -23.85 -23.18 -14.77
CA TYR A 152 -23.23 -22.71 -16.02
C TYR A 152 -22.48 -23.86 -16.70
N GLU A 153 -22.65 -24.02 -18.00
CA GLU A 153 -21.97 -25.03 -18.82
C GLU A 153 -20.95 -24.34 -19.74
N LEU A 154 -19.68 -24.72 -19.66
CA LEU A 154 -18.65 -24.23 -20.56
C LEU A 154 -18.79 -24.87 -21.95
N SER A 155 -18.95 -24.03 -22.98
CA SER A 155 -18.98 -24.46 -24.39
C SER A 155 -17.69 -25.21 -24.78
N SER A 156 -17.84 -26.27 -25.56
CA SER A 156 -16.72 -27.07 -26.07
C SER A 156 -16.06 -26.48 -27.31
N ILE A 157 -16.75 -25.58 -28.03
CA ILE A 157 -16.29 -25.04 -29.31
C ILE A 157 -15.96 -23.56 -29.12
N PRO A 158 -14.70 -23.14 -29.35
CA PRO A 158 -14.34 -21.72 -29.31
C PRO A 158 -14.90 -20.99 -30.52
N THR A 159 -15.40 -19.78 -30.30
CA THR A 159 -15.78 -18.84 -31.37
C THR A 159 -14.73 -17.74 -31.50
N LEU A 160 -14.50 -17.26 -32.72
CA LEU A 160 -13.62 -16.11 -32.94
C LEU A 160 -14.42 -14.83 -32.68
N THR A 161 -14.03 -14.04 -31.69
CA THR A 161 -14.78 -12.83 -31.32
C THR A 161 -14.49 -11.70 -32.29
N GLN A 162 -15.53 -11.17 -32.96
CA GLN A 162 -15.44 -9.94 -33.77
C GLN A 162 -15.96 -8.69 -33.03
N ASP A 163 -16.43 -8.84 -31.79
CA ASP A 163 -16.99 -7.73 -31.00
C ASP A 163 -15.87 -6.81 -30.47
N GLU A 164 -15.81 -5.58 -31.00
CA GLU A 164 -14.82 -4.57 -30.62
C GLU A 164 -14.76 -4.28 -29.12
N ASN A 165 -15.88 -4.37 -28.40
CA ASN A 165 -15.91 -4.08 -26.97
C ASN A 165 -15.22 -5.18 -26.16
N ARG A 166 -15.37 -6.43 -26.58
CA ARG A 166 -14.73 -7.61 -25.96
C ARG A 166 -13.23 -7.63 -26.26
N ILE A 167 -12.85 -7.29 -27.50
CA ILE A 167 -11.45 -7.13 -27.90
C ILE A 167 -10.77 -6.01 -27.08
N LYS A 168 -11.41 -4.84 -26.93
CA LYS A 168 -10.85 -3.73 -26.14
C LYS A 168 -10.60 -4.07 -24.67
N ASP A 169 -11.44 -4.91 -24.06
CA ASP A 169 -11.34 -5.27 -22.65
C ASP A 169 -10.12 -6.19 -22.36
N ILE A 170 -9.77 -7.09 -23.30
CA ILE A 170 -8.56 -7.93 -23.17
C ILE A 170 -7.29 -7.19 -23.59
N HIS A 171 -7.38 -6.25 -24.57
CA HIS A 171 -6.26 -5.50 -25.14
C HIS A 171 -5.75 -4.30 -24.33
N ARG A 172 -6.37 -3.98 -23.17
CA ARG A 172 -6.16 -2.77 -22.33
C ARG A 172 -4.80 -2.08 -22.55
N LEU A 173 -4.85 -0.82 -23.00
CA LEU A 173 -3.71 0.04 -23.33
C LEU A 173 -2.61 -0.02 -22.25
N SER A 174 -1.47 -0.62 -22.59
CA SER A 174 -0.27 -0.54 -21.76
C SER A 174 0.63 0.59 -22.28
N LEU A 175 1.12 1.43 -21.37
CA LEU A 175 2.15 2.45 -21.64
C LEU A 175 3.38 1.88 -22.38
N ARG A 176 3.62 0.56 -22.26
CA ARG A 176 4.65 -0.17 -23.00
C ARG A 176 4.51 -0.05 -24.52
N ARG A 177 3.30 -0.10 -25.08
CA ARG A 177 3.06 0.01 -26.55
C ARG A 177 3.27 1.43 -27.09
N LEU A 178 3.15 2.45 -26.25
CA LEU A 178 3.46 3.84 -26.61
C LEU A 178 4.97 4.09 -26.65
N LEU A 179 5.71 3.49 -25.71
CA LEU A 179 7.16 3.63 -25.60
C LEU A 179 7.95 2.84 -26.66
N THR A 180 7.37 1.77 -27.24
CA THR A 180 8.00 1.00 -28.32
C THR A 180 8.13 1.77 -29.63
N LYS A 181 7.41 2.89 -29.80
CA LYS A 181 7.51 3.75 -31.00
C LYS A 181 8.66 4.76 -30.94
N ILE A 182 9.35 4.88 -29.80
CA ILE A 182 10.41 5.88 -29.60
C ILE A 182 11.78 5.23 -29.86
N SER A 183 12.60 5.82 -30.72
CA SER A 183 13.94 5.34 -31.11
C SER A 183 15.01 5.71 -30.05
N LEU A 184 14.87 5.21 -28.83
CA LEU A 184 15.85 5.37 -27.74
C LEU A 184 16.47 4.02 -27.38
N SER A 185 17.68 4.04 -26.81
CA SER A 185 18.29 2.86 -26.18
C SER A 185 17.40 2.36 -25.03
N ASP A 186 17.43 1.06 -24.74
CA ASP A 186 16.52 0.45 -23.74
C ASP A 186 16.71 1.05 -22.34
N GLU A 187 17.93 1.43 -21.98
CA GLU A 187 18.25 2.12 -20.73
C GLU A 187 17.74 3.57 -20.70
N GLY A 188 17.83 4.28 -21.84
CA GLY A 188 17.26 5.62 -22.00
C GLY A 188 15.73 5.61 -21.93
N LYS A 189 15.07 4.60 -22.50
CA LYS A 189 13.61 4.39 -22.39
C LYS A 189 13.19 4.10 -20.96
N LEU A 190 13.97 3.29 -20.22
CA LEU A 190 13.70 2.97 -18.83
C LEU A 190 13.81 4.22 -17.95
N ASN A 191 14.90 4.97 -18.08
CA ASN A 191 15.13 6.19 -17.32
C ASN A 191 14.10 7.27 -17.64
N LEU A 192 13.74 7.45 -18.93
CA LEU A 192 12.67 8.35 -19.33
C LEU A 192 11.31 7.94 -18.74
N SER A 193 11.01 6.64 -18.72
CA SER A 193 9.77 6.13 -18.13
C SER A 193 9.72 6.36 -16.62
N LEU A 194 10.83 6.14 -15.91
CA LEU A 194 10.95 6.42 -14.48
C LEU A 194 10.79 7.91 -14.19
N PHE A 195 11.50 8.75 -14.95
CA PHE A 195 11.48 10.21 -14.78
C PHE A 195 10.08 10.79 -15.05
N LEU A 196 9.41 10.33 -16.12
CA LEU A 196 8.06 10.76 -16.45
C LEU A 196 7.04 10.34 -15.37
N ARG A 197 7.15 9.12 -14.84
CA ARG A 197 6.30 8.66 -13.73
C ARG A 197 6.53 9.50 -12.47
N LEU A 198 7.79 9.80 -12.14
CA LEU A 198 8.13 10.64 -11.00
C LEU A 198 7.57 12.06 -11.17
N ILE A 199 7.71 12.70 -12.34
CA ILE A 199 7.16 14.04 -12.58
C ILE A 199 5.63 14.06 -12.46
N ILE A 200 4.93 13.15 -13.16
CA ILE A 200 3.47 13.12 -13.16
C ILE A 200 2.94 12.89 -11.73
N SER A 201 3.57 11.99 -11.00
CA SER A 201 3.18 11.68 -9.62
C SER A 201 3.45 12.82 -8.64
N SER A 202 4.62 13.48 -8.71
CA SER A 202 4.94 14.65 -7.89
C SER A 202 3.99 15.82 -8.18
N PHE A 203 3.66 16.05 -9.45
CA PHE A 203 2.71 17.07 -9.85
C PHE A 203 1.30 16.79 -9.31
N ALA A 204 0.86 15.53 -9.36
CA ALA A 204 -0.42 15.12 -8.80
C ALA A 204 -0.50 15.32 -7.28
N VAL A 205 0.55 14.94 -6.55
CA VAL A 205 0.63 15.16 -5.09
C VAL A 205 0.62 16.66 -4.77
N ALA A 206 1.35 17.47 -5.54
CA ALA A 206 1.38 18.92 -5.37
C ALA A 206 0.01 19.58 -5.62
N ILE A 207 -0.72 19.15 -6.66
CA ILE A 207 -2.10 19.60 -6.91
C ILE A 207 -2.99 19.22 -5.73
N GLY A 208 -2.92 17.96 -5.26
CA GLY A 208 -3.69 17.50 -4.11
C GLY A 208 -3.43 18.35 -2.86
N ALA A 209 -2.16 18.61 -2.55
CA ALA A 209 -1.76 19.48 -1.44
C ALA A 209 -2.25 20.93 -1.61
N CYS A 210 -2.19 21.46 -2.83
CA CYS A 210 -2.69 22.81 -3.15
C CYS A 210 -4.21 22.91 -2.98
N LEU A 211 -4.96 21.89 -3.43
CA LEU A 211 -6.40 21.83 -3.23
C LEU A 211 -6.76 21.78 -1.74
N ILE A 212 -6.07 20.95 -0.95
CA ILE A 212 -6.27 20.86 0.50
C ILE A 212 -5.98 22.21 1.18
N LYS A 213 -4.90 22.89 0.78
CA LYS A 213 -4.55 24.21 1.33
C LYS A 213 -5.58 25.28 0.97
N PHE A 214 -6.07 25.28 -0.27
CA PHE A 214 -6.96 26.32 -0.78
C PHE A 214 -8.41 26.17 -0.30
N PHE A 215 -8.92 24.94 -0.29
CA PHE A 215 -10.31 24.67 0.12
C PHE A 215 -10.41 24.32 1.61
N GLY A 216 -9.32 23.90 2.26
CA GLY A 216 -9.34 23.35 3.61
C GLY A 216 -9.69 21.86 3.59
N PHE A 217 -8.96 21.06 4.38
CA PHE A 217 -9.08 19.60 4.41
C PHE A 217 -10.53 19.12 4.62
N GLN A 218 -11.26 19.74 5.55
CA GLN A 218 -12.64 19.39 5.86
C GLN A 218 -13.58 19.60 4.67
N ASN A 219 -13.40 20.70 3.93
CA ASN A 219 -14.23 21.00 2.75
C ASN A 219 -13.91 20.06 1.58
N CYS A 220 -12.63 19.70 1.38
CA CYS A 220 -12.26 18.70 0.37
C CYS A 220 -12.91 17.35 0.66
N VAL A 221 -12.89 16.91 1.93
CA VAL A 221 -13.56 15.66 2.35
C VAL A 221 -15.07 15.75 2.13
N PHE A 222 -15.69 16.88 2.50
CA PHE A 222 -17.12 17.09 2.31
C PHE A 222 -17.53 17.08 0.84
N SER A 223 -16.79 17.79 -0.02
CA SER A 223 -17.03 17.79 -1.47
C SER A 223 -16.87 16.39 -2.06
N PHE A 224 -15.91 15.60 -1.59
CA PHE A 224 -15.72 14.22 -2.03
C PHE A 224 -16.87 13.31 -1.59
N VAL A 225 -17.35 13.45 -0.35
CA VAL A 225 -18.51 12.68 0.15
C VAL A 225 -19.78 13.06 -0.62
N ILE A 226 -20.05 14.34 -0.85
CA ILE A 226 -21.17 14.78 -1.69
C ILE A 226 -21.06 14.18 -3.07
N TYR A 227 -19.87 14.22 -3.67
CA TYR A 227 -19.63 13.66 -4.99
C TYR A 227 -19.92 12.16 -5.06
N ILE A 228 -19.51 11.38 -4.04
CA ILE A 228 -19.85 9.96 -3.93
C ILE A 228 -21.36 9.75 -3.73
N CYS A 229 -22.02 10.53 -2.89
CA CYS A 229 -23.47 10.45 -2.68
C CYS A 229 -24.25 10.76 -3.96
N VAL A 230 -23.82 11.78 -4.72
CA VAL A 230 -24.39 12.14 -6.02
C VAL A 230 -24.15 11.02 -7.03
N LEU A 231 -22.95 10.44 -7.08
CA LEU A 231 -22.66 9.28 -7.93
C LEU A 231 -23.55 8.08 -7.60
N ILE A 232 -23.74 7.75 -6.32
CA ILE A 232 -24.64 6.68 -5.87
C ILE A 232 -26.09 7.00 -6.26
N GLY A 233 -26.54 8.24 -6.03
CA GLY A 233 -27.89 8.69 -6.39
C GLY A 233 -28.16 8.62 -7.89
N ILE A 234 -27.22 9.09 -8.71
CA ILE A 234 -27.30 9.01 -10.18
C ILE A 234 -27.30 7.54 -10.61
N ASN A 235 -26.39 6.72 -10.08
CA ASN A 235 -26.37 5.28 -10.37
C ASN A 235 -27.68 4.60 -9.96
N PHE A 236 -28.32 5.00 -8.86
CA PHE A 236 -29.63 4.49 -8.43
C PHE A 236 -30.77 4.93 -9.36
N ILE A 237 -30.75 6.17 -9.84
CA ILE A 237 -31.74 6.68 -10.81
C ILE A 237 -31.57 5.98 -12.16
N VAL A 238 -30.33 5.78 -12.62
CA VAL A 238 -29.99 5.03 -13.84
C VAL A 238 -30.33 3.55 -13.70
N TYR A 239 -30.10 2.97 -12.53
CA TYR A 239 -30.54 1.62 -12.19
C TYR A 239 -32.06 1.48 -12.37
N LYS A 240 -32.85 2.50 -12.02
CA LYS A 240 -34.32 2.45 -12.15
C LYS A 240 -34.87 2.79 -13.55
N GLY A 241 -34.09 3.46 -14.42
CA GLY A 241 -34.57 4.01 -15.70
C GLY A 241 -33.71 3.65 -16.92
N ARG A 242 -34.32 3.02 -17.94
CA ARG A 242 -33.64 2.63 -19.21
C ARG A 242 -33.46 3.79 -20.20
N TYR A 243 -32.82 4.89 -19.81
CA TYR A 243 -32.63 6.04 -20.71
C TYR A 243 -31.19 6.10 -21.25
N LYS A 244 -31.00 5.96 -22.58
CA LYS A 244 -29.69 6.07 -23.26
C LYS A 244 -28.93 7.38 -22.95
N LEU A 245 -29.66 8.45 -22.63
CA LEU A 245 -29.09 9.76 -22.29
C LEU A 245 -28.48 9.75 -20.87
N MET A 246 -29.10 9.05 -19.92
CA MET A 246 -28.62 8.89 -18.55
C MET A 246 -27.30 8.11 -18.48
N ASN A 247 -27.07 7.16 -19.41
CA ASN A 247 -25.80 6.43 -19.48
C ASN A 247 -24.62 7.35 -19.87
N ARG A 248 -24.85 8.35 -20.73
CA ARG A 248 -23.84 9.37 -21.07
C ARG A 248 -23.56 10.31 -19.89
N VAL A 249 -24.61 10.66 -19.13
CA VAL A 249 -24.47 11.45 -17.89
C VAL A 249 -23.66 10.70 -16.84
N VAL A 250 -23.94 9.40 -16.62
CA VAL A 250 -23.15 8.53 -15.73
C VAL A 250 -21.68 8.48 -16.14
N LEU A 251 -21.40 8.32 -17.44
CA LEU A 251 -20.02 8.34 -17.95
C LEU A 251 -19.31 9.67 -17.63
N PHE A 252 -20.00 10.80 -17.81
CA PHE A 252 -19.47 12.13 -17.50
C PHE A 252 -19.19 12.31 -16.00
N PHE A 253 -20.12 11.90 -15.13
CA PHE A 253 -19.93 11.97 -13.68
C PHE A 253 -18.86 10.99 -13.16
N ASN A 254 -18.62 9.87 -13.85
CA ASN A 254 -17.54 8.94 -13.54
C ASN A 254 -16.17 9.40 -14.06
N LEU A 255 -16.12 10.37 -14.99
CA LEU A 255 -14.86 10.83 -15.60
C LEU A 255 -13.85 11.37 -14.58
N PRO A 256 -14.23 12.20 -13.57
CA PRO A 256 -13.31 12.61 -12.51
C PRO A 256 -12.75 11.43 -11.72
N MET A 257 -13.55 10.40 -11.40
CA MET A 257 -13.06 9.17 -10.77
C MET A 257 -12.05 8.44 -11.64
N VAL A 258 -12.28 8.34 -12.95
CA VAL A 258 -11.33 7.72 -13.88
C VAL A 258 -10.02 8.50 -13.92
N VAL A 259 -10.07 9.83 -13.91
CA VAL A 259 -8.89 10.70 -13.87
C VAL A 259 -8.13 10.50 -12.55
N VAL A 260 -8.81 10.57 -11.40
CA VAL A 260 -8.21 10.33 -10.08
C VAL A 260 -7.59 8.93 -10.01
N TRP A 261 -8.30 7.90 -10.48
CA TRP A 261 -7.79 6.53 -10.52
C TRP A 261 -6.54 6.40 -11.38
N THR A 262 -6.53 7.03 -12.57
CA THR A 262 -5.38 7.00 -13.47
C THR A 262 -4.18 7.70 -12.85
N VAL A 263 -4.40 8.83 -12.19
CA VAL A 263 -3.39 9.57 -11.44
C VAL A 263 -2.83 8.74 -10.28
N LEU A 264 -3.69 8.09 -9.49
CA LEU A 264 -3.29 7.20 -8.40
C LEU A 264 -2.51 5.98 -8.89
N MET A 265 -2.90 5.41 -10.04
CA MET A 265 -2.20 4.28 -10.66
C MET A 265 -0.80 4.65 -11.16
N LEU A 266 -0.66 5.82 -11.78
CA LEU A 266 0.64 6.34 -12.21
C LEU A 266 1.49 6.78 -11.02
N GLY A 267 0.84 7.28 -9.96
CA GLY A 267 1.45 7.75 -8.72
C GLY A 267 1.82 6.66 -7.72
N GLN A 268 1.46 5.40 -7.96
CA GLN A 268 1.73 4.29 -7.04
C GLN A 268 3.18 4.26 -6.52
N PRO A 269 4.24 4.42 -7.34
CA PRO A 269 5.60 4.43 -6.83
C PRO A 269 5.79 5.52 -5.78
N VAL A 270 5.45 6.77 -6.08
CA VAL A 270 5.63 7.89 -5.14
C VAL A 270 4.76 7.75 -3.90
N ILE A 271 3.55 7.21 -4.02
CA ILE A 271 2.71 6.87 -2.87
C ILE A 271 3.41 5.86 -1.95
N VAL A 272 4.03 4.82 -2.52
CA VAL A 272 4.82 3.84 -1.75
C VAL A 272 6.03 4.48 -1.10
N ILE A 273 6.75 5.35 -1.81
CA ILE A 273 7.92 6.08 -1.27
C ILE A 273 7.51 6.94 -0.08
N ILE A 274 6.54 7.83 -0.28
CA ILE A 274 6.05 8.75 0.75
C ILE A 274 5.45 7.95 1.92
N GLY A 275 4.67 6.91 1.63
CA GLY A 275 4.08 6.02 2.62
C GLY A 275 5.13 5.33 3.48
N ALA A 276 6.21 4.82 2.88
CA ALA A 276 7.29 4.16 3.60
C ALA A 276 7.96 5.12 4.60
N PHE A 277 8.31 6.34 4.16
CA PHE A 277 8.86 7.37 5.04
C PHE A 277 7.88 7.80 6.12
N PHE A 278 6.59 7.94 5.78
CA PHE A 278 5.55 8.32 6.72
C PHE A 278 5.39 7.30 7.87
N PHE A 279 5.25 6.00 7.54
CA PHE A 279 5.10 4.95 8.57
C PHE A 279 6.33 4.84 9.47
N ILE A 280 7.53 4.92 8.89
CA ILE A 280 8.79 4.92 9.66
C ILE A 280 8.85 6.14 10.57
N THR A 281 8.52 7.33 10.05
CA THR A 281 8.57 8.59 10.79
C THR A 281 7.62 8.55 11.98
N ILE A 282 6.34 8.22 11.78
CA ILE A 282 5.35 8.19 12.86
C ILE A 282 5.71 7.14 13.91
N PHE A 283 6.08 5.93 13.48
CA PHE A 283 6.35 4.86 14.43
C PHE A 283 7.58 5.15 15.28
N ILE A 284 8.71 5.48 14.66
CA ILE A 284 9.97 5.71 15.40
C ILE A 284 9.86 6.97 16.26
N SER A 285 9.35 8.09 15.72
CA SER A 285 9.18 9.31 16.51
C SER A 285 8.20 9.12 17.66
N GLY A 286 7.12 8.38 17.45
CA GLY A 286 6.15 8.03 18.49
C GLY A 286 6.78 7.24 19.64
N VAL A 287 7.58 6.22 19.32
CA VAL A 287 8.32 5.43 20.32
C VAL A 287 9.33 6.29 21.07
N ILE A 288 10.09 7.15 20.38
CA ILE A 288 11.06 8.06 21.02
C ILE A 288 10.35 9.03 21.98
N VAL A 289 9.25 9.64 21.56
CA VAL A 289 8.47 10.56 22.41
C VAL A 289 7.94 9.84 23.64
N LEU A 290 7.38 8.65 23.48
CA LEU A 290 6.88 7.84 24.58
C LEU A 290 8.01 7.52 25.57
N PHE A 291 9.17 7.11 25.09
CA PHE A 291 10.35 6.84 25.91
C PHE A 291 10.81 8.09 26.68
N ILE A 292 10.92 9.24 26.01
CA ILE A 292 11.28 10.51 26.66
C ILE A 292 10.28 10.85 27.77
N LYS A 293 8.98 10.70 27.52
CA LYS A 293 7.94 10.98 28.52
C LYS A 293 8.02 10.06 29.73
N LEU A 294 8.33 8.77 29.53
CA LEU A 294 8.54 7.82 30.63
C LEU A 294 9.76 8.20 31.48
N ILE A 295 10.87 8.61 30.87
CA ILE A 295 12.05 9.10 31.60
C ILE A 295 11.70 10.37 32.39
N CYS A 296 11.06 11.35 31.76
CA CYS A 296 10.65 12.58 32.45
C CYS A 296 9.76 12.27 33.66
N LEU A 297 8.86 11.29 33.54
CA LEU A 297 8.01 10.84 34.63
C LEU A 297 8.81 10.17 35.76
N ALA A 298 9.78 9.31 35.42
CA ALA A 298 10.59 8.59 36.40
C ALA A 298 11.53 9.50 37.21
N PHE A 299 12.09 10.53 36.58
CA PHE A 299 13.07 11.43 37.19
C PHE A 299 12.50 12.80 37.60
N GLY A 300 11.22 13.05 37.35
CA GLY A 300 10.53 14.26 37.82
C GLY A 300 10.94 15.58 37.15
N PHE A 301 11.57 15.56 35.98
CA PHE A 301 11.94 16.78 35.24
C PHE A 301 11.07 17.01 34.00
N THR A 302 10.90 18.27 33.61
CA THR A 302 10.21 18.67 32.39
C THR A 302 11.20 19.15 31.34
N LEU A 303 11.02 18.69 30.09
CA LEU A 303 11.86 19.11 28.97
C LEU A 303 11.17 20.19 28.15
N SER A 304 11.95 21.17 27.70
CA SER A 304 11.48 22.17 26.74
C SER A 304 11.13 21.51 25.40
N TYR A 305 10.19 22.09 24.67
CA TYR A 305 9.81 21.61 23.33
C TYR A 305 11.01 21.51 22.38
N HIS A 306 11.94 22.48 22.41
CA HIS A 306 13.13 22.49 21.56
C HIS A 306 14.09 21.34 21.90
N THR A 307 14.21 20.99 23.18
CA THR A 307 15.01 19.84 23.62
C THR A 307 14.39 18.54 23.15
N VAL A 308 13.07 18.40 23.25
CA VAL A 308 12.35 17.22 22.76
C VAL A 308 12.51 17.07 21.25
N LEU A 309 12.39 18.16 20.49
CA LEU A 309 12.60 18.16 19.03
C LEU A 309 14.02 17.68 18.66
N PHE A 310 15.04 18.24 19.31
CA PHE A 310 16.44 17.83 19.11
C PHE A 310 16.64 16.33 19.38
N LEU A 311 16.09 15.80 20.48
CA LEU A 311 16.20 14.38 20.83
C LEU A 311 15.49 13.49 19.82
N ILE A 312 14.28 13.87 19.38
CA ILE A 312 13.54 13.12 18.36
C ILE A 312 14.36 13.03 17.07
N LEU A 313 14.83 14.16 16.55
CA LEU A 313 15.59 14.17 15.29
C LEU A 313 16.88 13.34 15.39
N SER A 314 17.65 13.53 16.46
CA SER A 314 18.92 12.82 16.67
C SER A 314 18.72 11.30 16.76
N LEU A 315 17.78 10.86 17.60
CA LEU A 315 17.52 9.44 17.81
C LEU A 315 16.84 8.82 16.58
N PHE A 316 15.95 9.55 15.91
CA PHE A 316 15.26 9.08 14.72
C PHE A 316 16.25 8.69 13.62
N GLU A 317 17.24 9.55 13.33
CA GLU A 317 18.24 9.30 12.30
C GLU A 317 19.14 8.13 12.64
N ILE A 318 19.56 8.03 13.91
CA ILE A 318 20.37 6.92 14.39
C ILE A 318 19.61 5.60 14.24
N VAL A 319 18.36 5.53 14.70
CA VAL A 319 17.54 4.31 14.60
C VAL A 319 17.33 3.95 13.13
N CYS A 320 16.99 4.93 12.28
CA CYS A 320 16.75 4.70 10.86
C CYS A 320 17.97 4.11 10.13
N VAL A 321 19.17 4.65 10.36
CA VAL A 321 20.37 4.23 9.63
C VAL A 321 21.02 2.98 10.23
N TYR A 322 21.11 2.90 11.56
CA TYR A 322 21.90 1.86 12.23
C TYR A 322 21.08 0.67 12.72
N MET A 323 19.74 0.75 12.70
CA MET A 323 18.86 -0.36 13.08
C MET A 323 17.95 -0.78 11.91
N PRO A 324 18.50 -1.28 10.79
CA PRO A 324 17.72 -1.67 9.60
C PRO A 324 16.66 -2.75 9.87
N SER A 325 16.87 -3.58 10.89
CA SER A 325 15.89 -4.57 11.32
C SER A 325 14.59 -3.92 11.77
N ILE A 326 14.67 -2.76 12.44
CA ILE A 326 13.49 -2.00 12.91
C ILE A 326 12.78 -1.38 11.72
N THR A 327 13.50 -0.70 10.81
CA THR A 327 12.87 -0.08 9.63
C THR A 327 12.19 -1.11 8.75
N SER A 328 12.85 -2.25 8.51
CA SER A 328 12.28 -3.37 7.74
C SER A 328 11.07 -3.98 8.45
N TRP A 329 11.12 -4.14 9.77
CA TRP A 329 10.00 -4.64 10.57
C TRP A 329 8.79 -3.71 10.51
N ILE A 330 8.99 -2.38 10.56
CA ILE A 330 7.91 -1.40 10.42
C ILE A 330 7.21 -1.55 9.07
N ILE A 331 7.98 -1.61 7.97
CA ILE A 331 7.43 -1.77 6.62
C ILE A 331 6.67 -3.10 6.49
N ARG A 332 7.24 -4.19 7.01
CA ARG A 332 6.61 -5.52 7.04
C ARG A 332 5.38 -5.61 7.94
N ASN A 333 5.09 -4.63 8.77
CA ASN A 333 3.86 -4.57 9.57
C ASN A 333 2.95 -3.39 9.17
N SER A 334 3.33 -2.67 8.12
CA SER A 334 2.54 -1.57 7.59
C SER A 334 1.55 -2.06 6.53
N PRO A 335 0.59 -1.20 6.11
CA PRO A 335 -0.26 -1.47 4.95
C PRO A 335 0.50 -1.74 3.64
N LEU A 336 1.81 -1.45 3.56
CA LEU A 336 2.67 -1.72 2.40
C LEU A 336 3.21 -3.16 2.37
N ARG A 337 2.91 -3.99 3.38
CA ARG A 337 3.33 -5.40 3.41
C ARG A 337 2.73 -6.20 2.26
N ASN A 338 3.46 -7.20 1.78
CA ASN A 338 2.92 -8.25 0.95
C ASN A 338 1.93 -9.11 1.74
N TRP A 339 0.66 -9.07 1.35
CA TRP A 339 -0.38 -9.90 1.97
C TRP A 339 -0.48 -11.28 1.32
N GLY A 340 0.36 -11.56 0.32
CA GLY A 340 0.34 -12.78 -0.49
C GLY A 340 -0.80 -12.80 -1.51
N ASN A 341 -1.49 -11.67 -1.64
CA ASN A 341 -2.74 -11.54 -2.37
C ASN A 341 -2.49 -11.19 -3.83
N HIS A 342 -1.50 -10.33 -4.10
CA HIS A 342 -1.18 -9.89 -5.45
C HIS A 342 0.32 -9.73 -5.71
N LYS A 343 0.73 -9.98 -6.96
CA LYS A 343 2.12 -9.74 -7.40
C LYS A 343 2.57 -8.28 -7.17
N TYR A 344 1.66 -7.30 -7.26
CA TYR A 344 2.02 -5.89 -7.05
C TYR A 344 2.43 -5.60 -5.60
N GLU A 345 1.87 -6.31 -4.62
CA GLU A 345 2.19 -6.08 -3.19
C GLU A 345 3.63 -6.48 -2.88
N SER A 346 4.12 -7.55 -3.51
CA SER A 346 5.55 -7.92 -3.46
C SER A 346 6.42 -6.78 -3.96
N TYR A 347 6.07 -6.16 -5.09
CA TYR A 347 6.84 -5.04 -5.63
C TYR A 347 6.72 -3.77 -4.76
N GLN A 348 5.58 -3.54 -4.10
CA GLN A 348 5.41 -2.43 -3.17
C GLN A 348 6.27 -2.61 -1.92
N GLU A 349 6.24 -3.79 -1.30
CA GLU A 349 7.07 -4.11 -0.13
C GLU A 349 8.56 -4.02 -0.50
N ASP A 350 8.96 -4.63 -1.60
CA ASP A 350 10.36 -4.61 -2.06
C ASP A 350 10.85 -3.20 -2.34
N LEU A 351 10.03 -2.34 -2.96
CA LEU A 351 10.37 -0.94 -3.21
C LEU A 351 10.51 -0.15 -1.90
N ALA A 352 9.58 -0.33 -0.97
CA ALA A 352 9.61 0.31 0.34
C ALA A 352 10.86 -0.12 1.14
N ILE A 353 11.18 -1.41 1.16
CA ILE A 353 12.40 -1.95 1.79
C ILE A 353 13.66 -1.42 1.09
N TYR A 354 13.66 -1.36 -0.25
CA TYR A 354 14.81 -0.87 -1.02
C TYR A 354 15.18 0.57 -0.67
N ILE A 355 14.19 1.46 -0.60
CA ILE A 355 14.41 2.89 -0.33
C ILE A 355 14.81 3.13 1.13
N THR A 356 14.35 2.27 2.04
CA THR A 356 14.62 2.36 3.48
C THR A 356 15.88 1.59 3.90
N ARG A 357 16.72 1.20 2.94
CA ARG A 357 18.05 0.63 3.22
C ARG A 357 18.95 1.68 3.90
N PRO A 358 19.83 1.26 4.84
CA PRO A 358 20.73 2.17 5.57
C PRO A 358 21.51 3.16 4.71
N LYS A 359 22.09 2.69 3.59
CA LYS A 359 22.87 3.54 2.67
C LYS A 359 22.00 4.62 2.02
N ASN A 360 20.79 4.25 1.62
CA ASN A 360 19.84 5.16 0.99
C ASN A 360 19.32 6.18 2.00
N LEU A 361 18.98 5.76 3.22
CA LEU A 361 18.57 6.65 4.30
C LEU A 361 19.68 7.63 4.70
N SER A 362 20.92 7.14 4.85
CA SER A 362 22.07 8.00 5.13
C SER A 362 22.27 9.06 4.04
N PHE A 363 22.15 8.66 2.77
CA PHE A 363 22.23 9.60 1.65
C PHE A 363 21.11 10.64 1.69
N ILE A 364 19.87 10.20 1.93
CA ILE A 364 18.69 11.08 2.01
C ILE A 364 18.84 12.09 3.14
N PHE A 365 19.21 11.65 4.35
CA PHE A 365 19.44 12.57 5.46
C PHE A 365 20.55 13.58 5.13
N SER A 366 21.71 13.12 4.64
CA SER A 366 22.79 14.02 4.24
C SER A 366 22.36 15.01 3.15
N LEU A 367 21.60 14.58 2.15
CA LEU A 367 21.08 15.45 1.09
C LEU A 367 20.09 16.47 1.64
N SER A 368 19.15 16.04 2.50
CA SER A 368 18.20 16.93 3.17
C SER A 368 18.93 17.99 4.00
N TYR A 369 20.01 17.62 4.68
CA TYR A 369 20.84 18.56 5.43
C TYR A 369 21.60 19.53 4.54
N VAL A 370 22.17 19.09 3.42
CA VAL A 370 22.82 19.98 2.46
C VAL A 370 21.83 21.01 1.91
N ILE A 371 20.62 20.58 1.57
CA ILE A 371 19.56 21.49 1.11
C ILE A 371 19.18 22.47 2.21
N PHE A 372 18.91 21.97 3.43
CA PHE A 372 18.53 22.80 4.57
C PHE A 372 19.59 23.85 4.90
N LEU A 373 20.86 23.44 5.02
CA LEU A 373 21.98 24.33 5.32
C LEU A 373 22.19 25.36 4.21
N SER A 374 22.11 24.94 2.94
CA SER A 374 22.28 25.87 1.81
C SER A 374 21.21 26.95 1.82
N LEU A 375 19.94 26.56 2.02
CA LEU A 375 18.82 27.50 2.08
C LEU A 375 18.91 28.40 3.32
N SER A 376 19.10 27.81 4.51
CA SER A 376 19.18 28.56 5.78
C SER A 376 20.34 29.55 5.78
N THR A 377 21.53 29.12 5.32
CA THR A 377 22.71 30.00 5.23
C THR A 377 22.51 31.11 4.21
N PHE A 378 21.95 30.81 3.03
CA PHE A 378 21.64 31.82 2.03
C PHE A 378 20.70 32.89 2.60
N TRP A 379 19.62 32.47 3.27
CA TRP A 379 18.66 33.40 3.85
C TRP A 379 19.26 34.26 4.97
N GLN A 380 20.08 33.65 5.81
CA GLN A 380 20.74 34.34 6.92
C GLN A 380 21.78 35.36 6.45
N LEU A 381 22.52 35.04 5.38
CA LEU A 381 23.52 35.95 4.81
C LEU A 381 22.87 37.11 4.03
N GLU A 382 21.87 36.81 3.19
CA GLU A 382 21.25 37.80 2.31
C GLU A 382 20.25 38.71 3.05
N TYR A 383 19.42 38.12 3.93
CA TYR A 383 18.31 38.82 4.56
C TYR A 383 18.50 39.05 6.07
N HIS A 384 19.65 38.66 6.64
CA HIS A 384 19.95 38.75 8.09
C HIS A 384 18.85 38.18 8.99
N THR A 385 18.08 37.24 8.46
CA THR A 385 16.92 36.63 9.11
C THR A 385 16.96 35.12 8.90
N ASN A 386 16.42 34.39 9.86
CA ASN A 386 16.35 32.94 9.81
C ASN A 386 15.09 32.50 9.06
N ILE A 387 15.14 31.34 8.40
CA ILE A 387 13.96 30.77 7.71
C ILE A 387 12.94 30.30 8.75
N PHE A 388 13.43 29.68 9.82
CA PHE A 388 12.62 29.26 10.96
C PHE A 388 13.06 29.97 12.23
N ALA A 389 12.32 29.74 13.33
CA ALA A 389 12.73 30.25 14.63
C ALA A 389 14.17 29.78 14.95
N PRO A 390 15.05 30.67 15.46
CA PRO A 390 16.46 30.32 15.71
C PRO A 390 16.64 29.07 16.59
N SER A 391 15.73 28.86 17.54
CA SER A 391 15.74 27.67 18.41
C SER A 391 15.45 26.37 17.66
N ILE A 392 14.60 26.39 16.63
CA ILE A 392 14.29 25.23 15.77
C ILE A 392 15.47 24.93 14.86
N GLU A 393 16.03 25.94 14.18
CA GLU A 393 17.20 25.75 13.31
C GLU A 393 18.40 25.22 14.10
N ASN A 394 18.63 25.74 15.31
CA ASN A 394 19.68 25.26 16.19
C ASN A 394 19.45 23.80 16.63
N ALA A 395 18.19 23.40 16.91
CA ALA A 395 17.87 22.02 17.25
C ALA A 395 18.15 21.06 16.07
N VAL A 396 17.77 21.45 14.85
CA VAL A 396 18.03 20.68 13.62
C VAL A 396 19.54 20.57 13.37
N MET A 397 20.28 21.68 13.45
CA MET A 397 21.72 21.70 13.24
C MET A 397 22.48 20.86 14.27
N LYS A 398 22.08 20.92 15.55
CA LYS A 398 22.68 20.09 16.60
C LYS A 398 22.37 18.61 16.39
N ALA A 399 21.15 18.26 15.97
CA ALA A 399 20.81 16.87 15.65
C ALA A 399 21.68 16.33 14.52
N PHE A 400 21.92 17.13 13.48
CA PHE A 400 22.83 16.77 12.39
C PHE A 400 24.26 16.49 12.88
N LEU A 401 24.79 17.35 13.75
CA LEU A 401 26.13 17.16 14.32
C LEU A 401 26.23 15.86 15.11
N VAL A 402 25.18 15.51 15.86
CA VAL A 402 25.09 14.21 16.55
C VAL A 402 25.11 13.07 15.55
N PHE A 403 24.30 13.14 14.49
CA PHE A 403 24.26 12.11 13.45
C PHE A 403 25.62 11.92 12.75
N LEU A 404 26.29 13.01 12.37
CA LEU A 404 27.60 12.97 11.72
C LEU A 404 28.67 12.40 12.65
N SER A 405 28.69 12.84 13.91
CA SER A 405 29.60 12.33 14.92
C SER A 405 29.38 10.83 15.17
N PHE A 406 28.12 10.40 15.26
CA PHE A 406 27.76 8.99 15.41
C PHE A 406 28.15 8.17 14.18
N SER A 407 28.04 8.72 12.98
CA SER A 407 28.46 8.06 11.73
C SER A 407 29.95 7.81 11.69
N VAL A 408 30.75 8.82 12.02
CA VAL A 408 32.20 8.68 12.13
C VAL A 408 32.57 7.67 13.23
N MET A 409 31.91 7.74 14.38
CA MET A 409 32.11 6.78 15.47
C MET A 409 31.80 5.33 15.02
N SER A 410 30.68 5.10 14.35
CA SER A 410 30.27 3.79 13.86
C SER A 410 31.24 3.23 12.82
N GLN A 411 31.76 4.07 11.93
CA GLN A 411 32.81 3.69 10.97
C GLN A 411 34.10 3.28 11.68
N LYS A 412 34.55 4.08 12.66
CA LYS A 412 35.75 3.79 13.45
C LYS A 412 35.60 2.53 14.30
N TYR A 413 34.42 2.31 14.89
CA TYR A 413 34.13 1.11 15.67
C TYR A 413 34.29 -0.17 14.84
N LYS A 414 33.84 -0.17 13.58
CA LYS A 414 34.03 -1.31 12.66
C LYS A 414 35.50 -1.57 12.31
N ALA A 415 36.36 -0.57 12.48
CA ALA A 415 37.80 -0.67 12.22
C ALA A 415 38.63 -0.95 13.50
N MET A 416 37.98 -1.06 14.67
CA MET A 416 38.68 -1.42 15.91
C MET A 416 38.84 -2.94 16.01
N ASP A 417 40.03 -3.39 16.41
CA ASP A 417 40.35 -4.79 16.68
C ASP A 417 39.75 -5.33 18.00
N ILE A 418 38.96 -4.51 18.71
CA ILE A 418 38.31 -4.92 19.96
C ILE A 418 37.03 -5.68 19.62
N SER A 419 37.04 -7.00 19.80
CA SER A 419 35.82 -7.80 19.67
C SER A 419 34.91 -7.56 20.89
N ALA A 420 33.65 -7.21 20.64
CA ALA A 420 32.67 -6.99 21.70
C ALA A 420 32.49 -8.24 22.60
N LYS A 421 32.70 -9.43 22.02
CA LYS A 421 32.65 -10.70 22.74
C LYS A 421 33.81 -10.85 23.72
N ASP A 422 35.02 -10.47 23.31
CA ASP A 422 36.18 -10.50 24.20
C ASP A 422 36.08 -9.45 25.30
N LEU A 423 35.51 -8.27 24.99
CA LEU A 423 35.26 -7.25 25.99
C LEU A 423 34.22 -7.72 27.02
N LEU A 424 33.11 -8.31 26.57
CA LEU A 424 32.08 -8.85 27.45
C LEU A 424 32.67 -9.96 28.35
N HIS A 425 33.41 -10.91 27.77
CA HIS A 425 34.09 -11.96 28.52
C HIS A 425 35.05 -11.40 29.58
N LYS A 426 35.77 -10.31 29.28
CA LYS A 426 36.63 -9.65 30.25
C LYS A 426 35.84 -8.93 31.35
N ILE A 427 34.69 -8.32 31.03
CA ILE A 427 33.82 -7.67 32.02
C ILE A 427 33.18 -8.73 32.93
N ASP A 428 32.64 -9.79 32.36
CA ASP A 428 32.03 -10.90 33.10
C ASP A 428 33.05 -11.57 34.02
N GLY A 429 34.25 -11.84 33.50
CA GLY A 429 35.36 -12.36 34.31
C GLY A 429 35.83 -11.40 35.41
N LEU A 430 35.65 -10.08 35.25
CA LEU A 430 35.94 -9.10 36.30
C LEU A 430 34.85 -9.09 37.38
N ALA A 431 33.59 -9.23 36.98
CA ALA A 431 32.45 -9.32 37.89
C ALA A 431 32.49 -10.61 38.73
N GLU A 432 32.78 -11.75 38.11
CA GLU A 432 32.91 -13.04 38.80
C GLU A 432 34.10 -13.07 39.76
N ASN A 433 35.26 -12.55 39.35
CA ASN A 433 36.43 -12.51 40.24
C ASN A 433 36.24 -11.53 41.41
N ASN A 434 35.56 -10.41 41.22
CA ASN A 434 35.23 -9.52 42.34
C ASN A 434 34.21 -10.14 43.31
N GLY A 435 33.21 -10.89 42.80
CA GLY A 435 32.29 -11.65 43.65
C GLY A 435 33.00 -12.70 44.51
N ASN A 436 33.91 -13.46 43.89
CA ASN A 436 34.71 -14.48 44.58
C ASN A 436 35.68 -13.88 45.61
N ILE A 437 36.24 -12.69 45.37
CA ILE A 437 37.09 -11.99 46.34
C ILE A 437 36.29 -11.54 47.56
N ILE A 438 35.04 -11.06 47.38
CA ILE A 438 34.17 -10.62 48.48
C ILE A 438 33.73 -11.81 49.34
N GLU A 439 33.37 -12.95 48.75
CA GLU A 439 33.03 -14.16 49.51
C GLU A 439 34.23 -14.71 50.29
N LYS A 440 35.42 -14.70 49.69
CA LYS A 440 36.64 -15.19 50.35
C LYS A 440 37.07 -14.29 51.51
N HIS A 441 36.94 -12.96 51.35
CA HIS A 441 37.19 -12.03 52.45
C HIS A 441 36.15 -12.11 53.57
N GLY A 442 34.88 -12.38 53.24
CA GLY A 442 33.82 -12.61 54.23
C GLY A 442 34.03 -13.91 55.04
N MET A 443 34.51 -14.97 54.40
CA MET A 443 34.89 -16.21 55.09
C MET A 443 36.10 -16.03 56.00
N ASP A 444 37.16 -15.36 55.54
CA ASP A 444 38.36 -15.10 56.35
C ASP A 444 38.09 -14.22 57.59
N CYS A 445 37.14 -13.27 57.50
CA CYS A 445 36.69 -12.48 58.66
C CYS A 445 35.88 -13.34 59.65
N SER A 446 34.93 -14.15 59.16
CA SER A 446 34.14 -15.06 60.01
C SER A 446 35.00 -16.12 60.70
N GLU A 447 36.08 -16.57 60.06
CA GLU A 447 36.99 -17.57 60.63
C GLU A 447 37.98 -16.96 61.64
N LYS A 448 38.32 -15.67 61.51
CA LYS A 448 39.06 -14.93 62.54
C LYS A 448 38.22 -14.64 63.78
N GLU A 449 36.97 -14.21 63.60
CA GLU A 449 36.04 -14.00 64.73
C GLU A 449 35.82 -15.29 65.53
N ARG A 450 35.72 -16.45 64.85
CA ARG A 450 35.60 -17.77 65.50
C ARG A 450 36.86 -18.28 66.21
N ARG A 451 38.02 -17.65 66.03
CA ARG A 451 39.27 -17.99 66.72
C ARG A 451 39.58 -17.03 67.88
N GLU A 452 38.81 -15.94 68.00
CA GLU A 452 38.95 -14.94 69.07
C GLU A 452 37.85 -15.06 70.15
N GLU A 453 36.85 -15.92 69.95
CA GLU A 453 35.97 -16.51 70.99
C GLU A 453 36.55 -17.82 71.55
#